data_AF-A0A1H7SR63-F1
#
_entry.id   AF-A0A1H7SR63-F1
#
_cell.length_a   1.000
_cell.length_b   1.000
_cell.length_c   1.000
_cell.angle_alpha   90.00
_cell.angle_beta   90.00
_cell.angle_gamma   90.00
#
_symmetry.space_group_name_H-M   'P 1'
#
loop_
_entity.id
_entity.type
_entity.pdbx_description
1 polymer ?
#
loop_
_entity_poly.entity_id
_entity_poly.type
_entity_poly.pdbx_seq_one_letter_code
_entity_poly.pdbx_strand_id
1 'polypeptide(L)'
;MIIETLIAHVVSYFYFQPTRTGDPKEKYAVSQSLHFVWGLLFTSVILYGLHDGSDGFTLKWLVIVSGLLFGYILFENKIKNPLNFFFTSNLSSEHALHLFYVKNRSIVQFVIQQMLYLLWIFILNELVTVSDDPWILVGIGIVFLLIFMVSLYALNRKESGSHYPWNRLLKHASTYIVLSAVTLILLQILLRGLTLLQYAPLPVSLLITQEPYRVLISLSLVLLLLMKPTNLVIRAVSSKYDPKKDAVLASQTEQDSGFKGAGAMIGNLERLLILLSFFFGSLLSVVAILSIKAFARYKLIAEDPYFSEYFVIGTMLSVLITFACYALLVLMLV
;
A
#
# COMPACT_ATOMS: atom_id res chain seq x y z
N MET A 1 5.99 -15.78 -7.22
CA MET A 1 4.78 -14.93 -7.37
C MET A 1 4.76 -13.81 -6.32
N ILE A 2 5.95 -13.34 -5.90
CA ILE A 2 6.07 -12.41 -4.77
C ILE A 2 5.56 -11.01 -5.14
N ILE A 3 5.78 -10.58 -6.39
CA ILE A 3 5.38 -9.26 -6.90
C ILE A 3 3.85 -9.18 -6.96
N GLU A 4 3.21 -10.21 -7.51
CA GLU A 4 1.76 -10.33 -7.59
C GLU A 4 1.13 -10.29 -6.20
N THR A 5 1.74 -11.02 -5.25
CA THR A 5 1.30 -11.07 -3.85
C THR A 5 1.44 -9.70 -3.17
N LEU A 6 2.54 -8.98 -3.42
CA LEU A 6 2.75 -7.63 -2.92
C LEU A 6 1.72 -6.63 -3.49
N ILE A 7 1.41 -6.71 -4.78
CA ILE A 7 0.36 -5.88 -5.41
C ILE A 7 -0.98 -6.16 -4.74
N ALA A 8 -1.35 -7.43 -4.58
CA ALA A 8 -2.58 -7.83 -3.92
C ALA A 8 -2.67 -7.29 -2.49
N HIS A 9 -1.60 -7.42 -1.70
CA HIS A 9 -1.53 -6.84 -0.35
C HIS A 9 -1.66 -5.30 -0.37
N VAL A 10 -0.89 -4.61 -1.22
CA VAL A 10 -0.88 -3.14 -1.27
C VAL A 10 -2.24 -2.59 -1.66
N VAL A 11 -2.88 -3.14 -2.69
CA VAL A 11 -4.21 -2.69 -3.13
C VAL A 11 -5.26 -2.98 -2.05
N SER A 12 -5.26 -4.20 -1.49
CA SER A 12 -6.26 -4.61 -0.49
C SER A 12 -6.13 -3.82 0.81
N TYR A 13 -4.90 -3.65 1.29
CA TYR A 13 -4.64 -2.99 2.56
C TYR A 13 -4.71 -1.47 2.44
N PHE A 14 -4.05 -0.87 1.45
CA PHE A 14 -3.98 0.58 1.36
C PHE A 14 -5.15 1.18 0.60
N TYR A 15 -5.58 0.62 -0.54
CA TYR A 15 -6.51 1.30 -1.43
C TYR A 15 -7.98 1.01 -1.10
N PHE A 16 -8.29 -0.23 -0.73
CA PHE A 16 -9.66 -0.64 -0.43
C PHE A 16 -10.08 -0.40 1.02
N GLN A 17 -9.14 -0.25 1.95
CA GLN A 17 -9.49 0.15 3.30
C GLN A 17 -9.89 1.64 3.35
N PRO A 18 -11.00 1.98 4.02
CA PRO A 18 -11.42 3.36 4.19
C PRO A 18 -10.33 4.12 4.96
N THR A 19 -9.84 5.21 4.38
CA THR A 19 -8.93 6.12 5.05
C THR A 19 -9.61 6.71 6.28
N ARG A 20 -8.89 6.67 7.39
CA ARG A 20 -9.24 7.21 8.71
C ARG A 20 -9.71 8.67 8.64
N THR A 21 -10.97 8.88 8.29
CA THR A 21 -11.68 10.16 8.32
C THR A 21 -13.15 9.89 8.64
N GLY A 22 -13.51 9.95 9.92
CA GLY A 22 -14.88 9.81 10.41
C GLY A 22 -14.97 8.88 11.62
N ASP A 23 -15.41 9.46 12.73
CA ASP A 23 -15.84 8.89 14.02
C ASP A 23 -15.16 7.61 14.58
N PRO A 24 -14.48 7.65 15.76
CA PRO A 24 -13.90 6.47 16.40
C PRO A 24 -14.91 5.38 16.83
N LYS A 25 -16.22 5.60 16.66
CA LYS A 25 -17.30 4.76 17.22
C LYS A 25 -17.89 3.69 16.30
N GLU A 26 -17.59 3.65 15.00
CA GLU A 26 -18.10 2.60 14.09
C GLU A 26 -16.98 1.84 13.36
N LYS A 27 -16.05 1.26 14.12
CA LYS A 27 -15.12 0.26 13.59
C LYS A 27 -15.73 -1.14 13.73
N TYR A 28 -16.61 -1.51 12.82
CA TYR A 28 -16.97 -2.92 12.66
C TYR A 28 -15.78 -3.64 12.03
N ALA A 29 -15.06 -4.44 12.81
CA ALA A 29 -13.91 -5.23 12.35
C ALA A 29 -14.31 -6.16 11.19
N VAL A 30 -15.57 -6.62 11.18
CA VAL A 30 -16.15 -7.37 10.05
C VAL A 30 -16.14 -6.52 8.79
N SER A 31 -16.61 -5.26 8.85
CA SER A 31 -16.61 -4.37 7.68
C SER A 31 -15.20 -4.17 7.12
N GLN A 32 -14.20 -3.95 7.98
CA GLN A 32 -12.81 -3.78 7.54
C GLN A 32 -12.26 -5.03 6.85
N SER A 33 -12.56 -6.22 7.40
CA SER A 33 -12.19 -7.48 6.77
C SER A 33 -12.85 -7.68 5.41
N LEU A 34 -14.10 -7.26 5.23
CA LEU A 34 -14.79 -7.32 3.94
C LEU A 34 -14.16 -6.39 2.91
N HIS A 35 -13.74 -5.18 3.29
CA HIS A 35 -13.03 -4.28 2.37
C HIS A 35 -11.71 -4.89 1.89
N PHE A 36 -10.97 -5.54 2.80
CA PHE A 36 -9.75 -6.26 2.43
C PHE A 36 -10.04 -7.41 1.45
N VAL A 37 -11.09 -8.21 1.71
CA VAL A 37 -11.54 -9.28 0.79
C VAL A 37 -11.85 -8.71 -0.60
N TRP A 38 -12.58 -7.59 -0.67
CA TRP A 38 -12.93 -6.98 -1.95
C TRP A 38 -11.70 -6.52 -2.74
N GLY A 39 -10.71 -5.93 -2.08
CA GLY A 39 -9.45 -5.55 -2.74
C GLY A 39 -8.67 -6.76 -3.26
N LEU A 40 -8.73 -7.87 -2.52
CA LEU A 40 -8.03 -9.11 -2.90
C LEU A 40 -8.72 -9.78 -4.08
N LEU A 41 -10.05 -9.82 -4.09
CA LEU A 41 -10.82 -10.31 -5.23
C LEU A 41 -10.60 -9.44 -6.47
N PHE A 42 -10.66 -8.12 -6.30
CA PHE A 42 -10.40 -7.15 -7.38
C PHE A 42 -9.03 -7.38 -8.03
N THR A 43 -7.97 -7.50 -7.22
CA THR A 43 -6.63 -7.77 -7.74
C THR A 43 -6.47 -9.17 -8.33
N SER A 44 -7.13 -10.17 -7.75
CA SER A 44 -7.08 -11.54 -8.24
C SER A 44 -7.67 -11.68 -9.66
N VAL A 45 -8.80 -11.02 -9.93
CA VAL A 45 -9.41 -11.01 -11.27
C VAL A 45 -8.45 -10.42 -12.30
N ILE A 46 -7.79 -9.33 -11.95
CA ILE A 46 -6.83 -8.65 -12.84
C ILE A 46 -5.61 -9.55 -13.10
N LEU A 47 -4.99 -10.07 -12.04
CA LEU A 47 -3.78 -10.88 -12.16
C LEU A 47 -4.04 -12.18 -12.93
N TYR A 48 -5.17 -12.83 -12.67
CA TYR A 48 -5.59 -14.01 -13.43
C TYR A 48 -5.79 -13.69 -14.91
N GLY A 49 -6.41 -12.55 -15.25
CA GLY A 49 -6.63 -12.16 -16.64
C GLY A 49 -5.42 -11.60 -17.38
N LEU A 50 -4.34 -11.26 -16.67
CA LEU A 50 -3.06 -10.82 -17.25
C LEU A 50 -2.09 -11.97 -17.48
N HIS A 51 -2.24 -13.06 -16.74
CA HIS A 51 -1.34 -14.20 -16.82
C HIS A 51 -1.76 -15.16 -17.93
N ASP A 52 -0.82 -15.55 -18.79
CA ASP A 52 -1.07 -16.32 -20.02
C ASP A 52 -1.28 -17.84 -19.76
N GLY A 53 -1.90 -18.18 -18.63
CA GLY A 53 -2.35 -19.54 -18.35
C GLY A 53 -1.26 -20.55 -18.01
N SER A 54 -0.09 -20.14 -17.49
CA SER A 54 0.96 -21.11 -17.11
C SER A 54 0.41 -22.17 -16.15
N ASP A 55 0.79 -23.43 -16.38
CA ASP A 55 0.38 -24.56 -15.56
C ASP A 55 0.65 -24.28 -14.06
N GLY A 56 -0.40 -24.38 -13.25
CA GLY A 56 -0.33 -24.25 -11.79
C GLY A 56 -0.46 -22.84 -11.21
N PHE A 57 -0.43 -21.75 -12.00
CA PHE A 57 -0.58 -20.39 -11.46
C PHE A 57 -1.86 -20.22 -10.65
N THR A 58 -2.98 -20.77 -11.16
CA THR A 58 -4.30 -20.68 -10.52
C THR A 58 -4.32 -21.30 -9.14
N LEU A 59 -3.81 -22.54 -9.00
CA LEU A 59 -3.76 -23.24 -7.72
C LEU A 59 -2.83 -22.52 -6.74
N LYS A 60 -1.64 -22.15 -7.20
CA LYS A 60 -0.65 -21.40 -6.43
C LYS A 60 -1.23 -20.07 -5.94
N TRP A 61 -1.96 -19.35 -6.79
CA TRP A 61 -2.63 -18.09 -6.47
C TRP A 61 -3.78 -18.27 -5.48
N LEU A 62 -4.59 -19.33 -5.60
CA LEU A 62 -5.67 -19.61 -4.65
C LEU A 62 -5.14 -19.85 -3.23
N VAL A 63 -4.00 -20.53 -3.09
CA VAL A 63 -3.34 -20.71 -1.78
C VAL A 63 -2.84 -19.37 -1.25
N ILE A 64 -2.23 -18.53 -2.09
CA ILE A 64 -1.79 -17.19 -1.69
C ILE A 64 -2.98 -16.33 -1.24
N VAL A 65 -4.08 -16.30 -2.01
CA VAL A 65 -5.28 -15.52 -1.70
C VAL A 65 -5.88 -15.97 -0.38
N SER A 66 -6.11 -17.27 -0.20
CA SER A 66 -6.64 -17.81 1.06
C SER A 66 -5.69 -17.57 2.24
N GLY A 67 -4.37 -17.69 2.02
CA GLY A 67 -3.33 -17.38 3.00
C GLY A 67 -3.27 -15.90 3.38
N LEU A 68 -3.46 -14.98 2.44
CA LEU A 68 -3.52 -13.54 2.70
C LEU A 68 -4.75 -13.17 3.52
N LEU A 69 -5.92 -13.75 3.19
CA LEU A 69 -7.15 -13.59 3.95
C LEU A 69 -6.97 -14.07 5.40
N PHE A 70 -6.43 -15.28 5.56
CA PHE A 70 -6.09 -15.84 6.87
C PHE A 70 -5.12 -14.94 7.63
N GLY A 71 -4.01 -14.54 7.01
CA GLY A 71 -2.99 -13.67 7.62
C GLY A 71 -3.55 -12.32 8.07
N TYR A 72 -4.43 -11.71 7.28
CA TYR A 72 -5.08 -10.44 7.62
C TYR A 72 -5.90 -10.55 8.92
N ILE A 73 -6.76 -11.56 8.98
CA ILE A 73 -7.62 -11.79 10.15
C ILE A 73 -6.79 -12.18 11.37
N LEU A 74 -5.80 -13.05 11.19
CA LEU A 74 -4.91 -13.47 12.26
C LEU A 74 -4.16 -12.26 12.83
N PHE A 75 -3.68 -11.37 11.98
CA PHE A 75 -3.01 -10.16 12.43
C PHE A 75 -3.95 -9.22 13.19
N GLU A 76 -5.05 -8.79 12.56
CA GLU A 76 -5.95 -7.77 13.13
C GLU A 76 -6.60 -8.23 14.43
N ASN A 77 -6.92 -9.52 14.55
CA ASN A 77 -7.71 -10.02 15.68
C ASN A 77 -6.90 -10.75 16.74
N LYS A 78 -5.83 -11.45 16.36
CA LYS A 78 -5.07 -12.32 17.26
C LYS A 78 -3.69 -11.78 17.59
N ILE A 79 -2.98 -11.11 16.68
CA ILE A 79 -1.61 -10.63 16.92
C ILE A 79 -1.57 -9.19 17.44
N LYS A 80 -2.37 -8.28 16.89
CA LYS A 80 -2.26 -6.84 17.14
C LYS A 80 -2.33 -6.46 18.62
N ASN A 81 -3.27 -7.03 19.35
CA ASN A 81 -3.46 -6.75 20.78
C ASN A 81 -2.34 -7.31 21.67
N PRO A 82 -1.97 -8.60 21.61
CA PRO A 82 -0.88 -9.11 22.42
C PRO A 82 0.47 -8.49 22.05
N LEU A 83 0.70 -8.17 20.78
CA LEU A 83 1.90 -7.47 20.35
C LEU A 83 2.01 -6.09 20.99
N ASN A 84 0.91 -5.33 20.98
CA ASN A 84 0.83 -4.03 21.63
C ASN A 84 1.02 -4.14 23.16
N PHE A 85 0.43 -5.16 23.79
CA PHE A 85 0.64 -5.45 25.21
C PHE A 85 2.11 -5.75 25.52
N PHE A 86 2.74 -6.65 24.75
CA PHE A 86 4.14 -7.04 24.86
C PHE A 86 5.08 -5.83 24.77
N PHE A 87 4.87 -4.95 23.79
CA PHE A 87 5.66 -3.73 23.69
C PHE A 87 5.45 -2.82 24.89
N THR A 88 4.21 -2.58 25.30
CA THR A 88 3.97 -1.72 26.47
C THR A 88 4.53 -2.28 27.77
N SER A 89 4.53 -3.61 27.96
CA SER A 89 5.01 -4.25 29.20
C SER A 89 6.52 -4.41 29.24
N ASN A 90 7.17 -4.66 28.11
CA ASN A 90 8.61 -4.94 28.08
C ASN A 90 9.45 -3.70 27.80
N LEU A 91 8.91 -2.69 27.12
CA LEU A 91 9.64 -1.42 26.93
C LEU A 91 9.65 -0.56 28.19
N SER A 92 8.81 -0.83 29.19
CA SER A 92 8.78 -0.06 30.44
C SER A 92 10.03 -0.23 31.31
N SER A 93 10.86 -1.24 31.05
CA SER A 93 12.12 -1.45 31.76
C SER A 93 13.19 -0.42 31.37
N GLU A 94 13.14 0.14 30.16
CA GLU A 94 14.07 1.16 29.68
C GLU A 94 13.35 2.48 29.40
N HIS A 95 13.65 3.50 30.21
CA HIS A 95 12.98 4.80 30.15
C HIS A 95 13.04 5.46 28.75
N ALA A 96 14.19 5.37 28.08
CA ALA A 96 14.38 5.96 26.75
C ALA A 96 13.53 5.26 25.66
N LEU A 97 13.50 3.93 25.66
CA LEU A 97 12.74 3.16 24.67
C LEU A 97 11.24 3.24 24.90
N HIS A 98 10.79 3.26 26.16
CA HIS A 98 9.40 3.50 26.50
C HIS A 98 8.91 4.85 25.97
N LEU A 99 9.68 5.92 26.21
CA LEU A 99 9.34 7.28 25.82
C LEU A 99 9.31 7.42 24.29
N PHE A 100 10.22 6.75 23.58
CA PHE A 100 10.20 6.64 22.12
C PHE A 100 8.94 5.91 21.62
N TYR A 101 8.61 4.75 22.19
CA TYR A 101 7.46 3.96 21.77
C TYR A 101 6.15 4.69 22.00
N VAL A 102 5.93 5.27 23.18
CA VAL A 102 4.70 6.00 23.50
C VAL A 102 4.52 7.20 22.57
N LYS A 103 5.61 7.95 22.31
CA LYS A 103 5.59 9.12 21.42
C LYS A 103 5.29 8.75 19.97
N ASN A 104 5.78 7.60 19.50
CA ASN A 104 5.68 7.17 18.09
C ASN A 104 4.77 5.95 17.89
N ARG A 105 3.88 5.64 18.84
CA ARG A 105 3.13 4.37 18.90
C ARG A 105 2.43 4.01 17.60
N SER A 106 1.76 4.97 16.96
CA SER A 106 1.05 4.76 15.70
C SER A 106 1.99 4.35 14.56
N ILE A 107 3.17 4.95 14.50
CA ILE A 107 4.19 4.68 13.48
C ILE A 107 4.81 3.31 13.74
N VAL A 108 5.19 3.03 14.98
CA VAL A 108 5.80 1.76 15.36
C VAL A 108 4.84 0.60 15.10
N GLN A 109 3.58 0.73 15.51
CA GLN A 109 2.55 -0.28 15.22
C GLN A 109 2.36 -0.48 13.70
N PHE A 110 2.33 0.60 12.93
CA PHE A 110 2.21 0.53 11.47
C PHE A 110 3.41 -0.19 10.85
N VAL A 111 4.65 0.17 11.22
CA VAL A 111 5.88 -0.43 10.68
C VAL A 111 5.94 -1.91 11.01
N ILE A 112 5.69 -2.29 12.27
CA ILE A 112 5.74 -3.69 12.69
C ILE A 112 4.65 -4.49 11.99
N GLN A 113 3.46 -3.92 11.81
CA GLN A 113 2.40 -4.54 11.03
C GLN A 113 2.83 -4.82 9.59
N GLN A 114 3.43 -3.84 8.90
CA GLN A 114 3.90 -4.07 7.53
C GLN A 114 5.04 -5.08 7.46
N MET A 115 5.98 -5.08 8.42
CA MET A 115 7.06 -6.07 8.49
C MET A 115 6.53 -7.49 8.67
N LEU A 116 5.53 -7.68 9.54
CA LEU A 116 4.90 -8.98 9.74
C LEU A 116 4.12 -9.45 8.51
N TYR A 117 3.44 -8.55 7.80
CA TYR A 117 2.82 -8.91 6.53
C TYR A 117 3.83 -9.28 5.45
N LEU A 118 4.95 -8.56 5.34
CA LEU A 118 6.01 -8.90 4.39
C LEU A 118 6.64 -10.26 4.70
N LEU A 119 6.87 -10.55 5.99
CA LEU A 119 7.32 -11.87 6.42
C LEU A 119 6.30 -12.96 6.07
N TRP A 120 5.01 -12.69 6.31
CA TRP A 120 3.94 -13.63 5.97
C TRP A 120 3.83 -13.88 4.45
N ILE A 121 3.95 -12.83 3.64
CA ILE A 121 3.97 -12.93 2.17
C ILE A 121 5.16 -13.77 1.71
N PHE A 122 6.33 -13.57 2.31
CA PHE A 122 7.51 -14.37 2.01
C PHE A 122 7.27 -15.86 2.33
N ILE A 123 6.73 -16.16 3.51
CA ILE A 123 6.38 -17.54 3.91
C ILE A 123 5.37 -18.16 2.94
N LEU A 124 4.33 -17.42 2.53
CA LEU A 124 3.35 -17.90 1.56
C LEU A 124 3.97 -18.16 0.19
N ASN A 125 4.87 -17.28 -0.26
CA ASN A 125 5.57 -17.49 -1.53
C ASN A 125 6.43 -18.75 -1.47
N GLU A 126 7.22 -18.95 -0.40
CA GLU A 126 8.04 -20.14 -0.22
C GLU A 126 7.20 -21.42 -0.08
N LEU A 127 6.06 -21.37 0.60
CA LEU A 127 5.15 -22.51 0.72
C LEU A 127 4.66 -23.00 -0.65
N VAL A 128 4.37 -22.06 -1.54
CA VAL A 128 3.79 -22.31 -2.86
C VAL A 128 4.85 -22.63 -3.91
N THR A 129 6.11 -22.24 -3.69
CA THR A 129 7.25 -22.66 -4.52
C THR A 129 7.73 -24.07 -4.18
N VAL A 130 7.67 -24.48 -2.92
CA VAL A 130 8.13 -25.81 -2.48
C VAL A 130 7.12 -26.92 -2.79
N SER A 131 5.81 -26.62 -2.78
CA SER A 131 4.76 -27.61 -3.03
C SER A 131 4.31 -27.58 -4.48
N ASP A 132 4.76 -28.55 -5.28
CA ASP A 132 4.29 -28.73 -6.67
C ASP A 132 3.10 -29.70 -6.78
N ASP A 133 2.78 -30.47 -5.73
CA ASP A 133 1.61 -31.37 -5.73
C ASP A 133 0.29 -30.57 -5.66
N PRO A 134 -0.58 -30.67 -6.69
CA PRO A 134 -1.86 -29.98 -6.73
C PRO A 134 -2.78 -30.27 -5.53
N TRP A 135 -2.79 -31.50 -5.02
CA TRP A 135 -3.68 -31.90 -3.94
C TRP A 135 -3.26 -31.31 -2.60
N ILE A 136 -1.95 -31.23 -2.35
CA ILE A 136 -1.39 -30.59 -1.17
C ILE A 136 -1.74 -29.09 -1.19
N LEU A 137 -1.53 -28.42 -2.33
CA LEU A 137 -1.90 -27.01 -2.49
C LEU A 137 -3.39 -26.77 -2.23
N VAL A 138 -4.27 -27.59 -2.82
CA VAL A 138 -5.72 -27.50 -2.59
C VAL A 138 -6.05 -27.72 -1.11
N GLY A 139 -5.45 -28.73 -0.47
CA GLY A 139 -5.64 -29.01 0.95
C GLY A 139 -5.26 -27.82 1.84
N ILE A 140 -4.09 -27.23 1.63
CA ILE A 140 -3.62 -26.04 2.34
C ILE A 140 -4.57 -24.86 2.13
N GLY A 141 -4.96 -24.60 0.88
CA GLY A 141 -5.87 -23.50 0.54
C GLY A 141 -7.23 -23.64 1.22
N ILE A 142 -7.78 -24.86 1.28
CA ILE A 142 -9.03 -25.15 2.00
C ILE A 142 -8.85 -24.91 3.50
N VAL A 143 -7.74 -25.35 4.10
CA VAL A 143 -7.47 -25.12 5.53
C VAL A 143 -7.41 -23.63 5.85
N PHE A 144 -6.68 -22.83 5.07
CA PHE A 144 -6.65 -21.37 5.27
C PHE A 144 -8.03 -20.73 5.13
N LEU A 145 -8.81 -21.14 4.12
CA LEU A 145 -10.15 -20.63 3.91
C LEU A 145 -11.10 -21.00 5.05
N LEU A 146 -11.03 -22.24 5.56
CA LEU A 146 -11.84 -22.69 6.69
C LEU A 146 -11.53 -21.87 7.95
N ILE A 147 -10.24 -21.69 8.27
CA ILE A 147 -9.84 -20.89 9.43
C ILE A 147 -10.32 -19.44 9.29
N PHE A 148 -10.19 -18.87 8.09
CA PHE A 148 -10.69 -17.54 7.77
C PHE A 148 -12.21 -17.42 8.00
N MET A 149 -13.00 -18.36 7.46
CA MET A 149 -14.46 -18.37 7.61
C MET A 149 -14.91 -18.54 9.06
N VAL A 150 -14.28 -19.45 9.81
CA VAL A 150 -14.56 -19.63 11.24
C VAL A 150 -14.25 -18.35 12.03
N SER A 151 -13.15 -17.68 11.71
CA SER A 151 -12.77 -16.45 12.38
C SER A 151 -13.68 -15.27 12.04
N LEU A 152 -14.11 -15.15 10.77
CA LEU A 152 -15.13 -14.18 10.36
C LEU A 152 -16.46 -14.40 11.08
N TYR A 153 -16.90 -15.65 11.19
CA TYR A 153 -18.11 -16.01 11.91
C TYR A 153 -18.01 -15.61 13.40
N ALA A 154 -16.87 -15.88 14.03
CA ALA A 154 -16.61 -15.50 15.42
C ALA A 154 -16.63 -13.97 15.63
N LEU A 155 -16.07 -13.19 14.69
CA LEU A 155 -16.13 -11.72 14.70
C LEU A 155 -17.56 -11.21 14.56
N ASN A 156 -18.29 -11.73 13.58
CA ASN A 156 -19.67 -11.34 13.31
C ASN A 156 -20.59 -11.62 14.50
N ARG A 157 -20.37 -12.73 15.22
CA ARG A 157 -21.10 -13.05 16.46
C ARG A 157 -20.77 -12.06 17.60
N LYS A 158 -19.51 -11.62 17.70
CA LYS A 158 -19.06 -10.67 18.73
C LYS A 158 -19.64 -9.27 18.50
N GLU A 159 -19.82 -8.86 17.25
CA GLU A 159 -20.35 -7.54 16.85
C GLU A 159 -21.88 -7.52 16.75
N SER A 160 -22.56 -8.18 17.70
CA SER A 160 -24.02 -8.33 17.79
C SER A 160 -24.75 -7.01 17.49
N GLY A 161 -25.24 -6.87 16.25
CA GLY A 161 -25.92 -5.66 15.78
C GLY A 161 -25.66 -5.28 14.31
N SER A 162 -24.54 -5.68 13.71
CA SER A 162 -24.26 -5.33 12.29
C SER A 162 -24.65 -6.45 11.32
N HIS A 163 -25.94 -6.62 11.04
CA HIS A 163 -26.33 -7.34 9.82
C HIS A 163 -25.89 -6.50 8.62
N TYR A 164 -24.79 -6.89 7.97
CA TYR A 164 -24.39 -6.27 6.72
C TYR A 164 -25.44 -6.66 5.67
N PRO A 165 -26.24 -5.71 5.15
CA PRO A 165 -27.38 -6.06 4.32
C PRO A 165 -26.88 -6.66 3.00
N TRP A 166 -27.47 -7.81 2.62
CA TRP A 166 -27.13 -8.54 1.40
C TRP A 166 -27.10 -7.65 0.15
N ASN A 167 -28.02 -6.69 0.08
CA ASN A 167 -28.10 -5.73 -1.03
C ASN A 167 -26.87 -4.81 -1.12
N ARG A 168 -26.22 -4.45 0.00
CA ARG A 168 -24.96 -3.70 -0.04
C ARG A 168 -23.81 -4.58 -0.50
N LEU A 169 -23.75 -5.84 -0.06
CA LEU A 169 -22.73 -6.79 -0.53
C LEU A 169 -22.81 -6.98 -2.05
N LEU A 170 -24.00 -7.23 -2.58
CA LEU A 170 -24.20 -7.38 -4.03
C LEU A 170 -23.82 -6.13 -4.82
N LYS A 171 -24.15 -4.93 -4.31
CA LYS A 171 -23.74 -3.66 -4.93
C LYS A 171 -22.22 -3.50 -4.94
N HIS A 172 -21.54 -3.80 -3.84
CA HIS A 172 -20.08 -3.77 -3.80
C HIS A 172 -19.49 -4.80 -4.78
N ALA A 173 -19.99 -6.03 -4.77
CA ALA A 173 -19.58 -7.08 -5.69
C ALA A 173 -19.65 -6.64 -7.15
N SER A 174 -20.81 -6.12 -7.58
CA SER A 174 -20.99 -5.69 -8.97
C SER A 174 -20.08 -4.53 -9.33
N THR A 175 -19.93 -3.53 -8.47
CA THR A 175 -19.05 -2.39 -8.73
C THR A 175 -17.58 -2.81 -8.85
N TYR A 176 -17.10 -3.70 -7.97
CA TYR A 176 -15.71 -4.15 -8.01
C TYR A 176 -15.42 -5.10 -9.17
N ILE A 177 -16.39 -5.93 -9.57
CA ILE A 177 -16.27 -6.76 -10.77
C ILE A 177 -16.14 -5.87 -12.01
N VAL A 178 -17.05 -4.89 -12.19
CA VAL A 178 -16.98 -3.96 -13.33
C VAL A 178 -15.67 -3.18 -13.33
N LEU A 179 -15.24 -2.67 -12.17
CA LEU A 179 -13.97 -1.95 -12.05
C LEU A 179 -12.78 -2.85 -12.39
N SER A 180 -12.78 -4.11 -11.92
CA SER A 180 -11.72 -5.08 -12.22
C SER A 180 -11.66 -5.41 -13.72
N ALA A 181 -12.82 -5.54 -14.39
CA ALA A 181 -12.88 -5.77 -15.82
C ALA A 181 -12.34 -4.58 -16.62
N VAL A 182 -12.74 -3.35 -16.28
CA VAL A 182 -12.25 -2.13 -16.95
C VAL A 182 -10.73 -1.98 -16.77
N THR A 183 -10.24 -2.15 -15.54
CA THR A 183 -8.80 -2.07 -15.25
C THR A 183 -8.01 -3.18 -15.93
N LEU A 184 -8.54 -4.40 -15.99
CA LEU A 184 -7.94 -5.50 -16.74
C LEU A 184 -7.82 -5.17 -18.23
N ILE A 185 -8.88 -4.64 -18.86
CA ILE A 185 -8.85 -4.25 -20.28
C ILE A 185 -7.76 -3.19 -20.52
N LEU A 186 -7.68 -2.17 -19.67
CA LEU A 186 -6.65 -1.13 -19.77
C LEU A 186 -5.24 -1.71 -19.62
N LEU A 187 -5.03 -2.63 -18.68
CA LEU A 187 -3.73 -3.27 -18.48
C LEU A 187 -3.37 -4.23 -19.61
N GLN A 188 -4.34 -4.90 -20.24
CA GLN A 188 -4.12 -5.71 -21.44
C GLN A 188 -3.75 -4.84 -22.65
N ILE A 189 -4.39 -3.67 -22.81
CA ILE A 189 -4.00 -2.69 -23.84
C ILE A 189 -2.57 -2.20 -23.59
N LEU A 190 -2.23 -1.87 -22.35
CA LEU A 190 -0.88 -1.45 -21.98
C LEU A 190 0.15 -2.55 -22.24
N LEU A 191 -0.17 -3.80 -21.88
CA LEU A 191 0.69 -4.96 -22.11
C LEU A 191 0.99 -5.13 -23.60
N ARG A 192 -0.04 -5.05 -24.45
CA ARG A 192 0.12 -5.07 -25.92
C ARG A 192 0.91 -3.87 -26.44
N GLY A 193 0.71 -2.68 -25.87
CA GLY A 193 1.51 -1.52 -26.21
C GLY A 193 2.99 -1.73 -25.90
N LEU A 194 3.29 -2.35 -24.75
CA LEU A 194 4.65 -2.65 -24.33
C LEU A 194 5.31 -3.73 -25.20
N THR A 195 4.57 -4.78 -25.60
CA THR A 195 5.07 -5.79 -26.54
C THR A 195 5.44 -5.16 -27.88
N LEU A 196 4.65 -4.19 -28.37
CA LEU A 196 4.97 -3.47 -29.61
C LEU A 196 6.20 -2.57 -29.46
N LEU A 197 6.38 -1.93 -28.30
CA LEU A 197 7.52 -1.06 -28.02
C LEU A 197 8.86 -1.81 -27.97
N GLN A 198 8.88 -3.12 -27.68
CA GLN A 198 10.11 -3.92 -27.73
C GLN A 198 10.71 -3.99 -29.14
N TYR A 199 9.89 -3.82 -30.18
CA TYR A 199 10.34 -3.79 -31.57
C TYR A 199 10.71 -2.38 -32.07
N ALA A 200 10.51 -1.35 -31.23
CA ALA A 200 10.83 0.03 -31.57
C ALA A 200 12.30 0.36 -31.24
N PRO A 201 13.00 1.16 -32.08
CA PRO A 201 14.36 1.61 -31.80
C PRO A 201 14.36 2.75 -30.79
N LEU A 202 14.04 2.46 -29.53
CA LEU A 202 14.01 3.43 -28.42
C LEU A 202 15.21 3.26 -27.48
N PRO A 203 15.71 4.34 -26.84
CA PRO A 203 16.88 4.32 -25.97
C PRO A 203 16.63 3.67 -24.59
N VAL A 204 15.53 2.92 -24.41
CA VAL A 204 15.12 2.35 -23.11
C VAL A 204 15.57 0.89 -23.00
N SER A 205 16.88 0.66 -23.05
CA SER A 205 17.48 -0.68 -23.16
C SER A 205 17.12 -1.63 -22.00
N LEU A 206 16.94 -1.11 -20.78
CA LEU A 206 16.62 -1.94 -19.60
C LEU A 206 15.19 -2.51 -19.62
N LEU A 207 14.22 -1.79 -20.19
CA LEU A 207 12.82 -2.24 -20.24
C LEU A 207 12.56 -3.15 -21.44
N ILE A 208 13.30 -2.97 -22.53
CA ILE A 208 13.11 -3.70 -23.79
C ILE A 208 13.55 -5.16 -23.66
N THR A 209 14.54 -5.46 -22.81
CA THR A 209 15.11 -6.82 -22.65
C THR A 209 14.28 -7.75 -21.77
N GLN A 210 13.29 -7.21 -21.04
CA GLN A 210 12.50 -7.96 -20.07
C GLN A 210 11.13 -8.33 -20.61
N GLU A 211 10.58 -9.44 -20.12
CA GLU A 211 9.22 -9.86 -20.46
C GLU A 211 8.21 -8.73 -20.18
N PRO A 212 7.33 -8.37 -21.14
CA PRO A 212 6.40 -7.25 -21.00
C PRO A 212 5.52 -7.37 -19.75
N TYR A 213 5.12 -8.59 -19.39
CA TYR A 213 4.37 -8.85 -18.16
C TYR A 213 5.19 -8.47 -16.92
N ARG A 214 6.47 -8.87 -16.84
CA ARG A 214 7.37 -8.56 -15.72
C ARG A 214 7.54 -7.05 -15.54
N VAL A 215 7.71 -6.33 -16.64
CA VAL A 215 7.82 -4.86 -16.64
C VAL A 215 6.53 -4.22 -16.14
N LEU A 216 5.38 -4.66 -16.66
CA LEU A 216 4.08 -4.13 -16.30
C LEU A 216 3.77 -4.33 -14.80
N ILE A 217 3.97 -5.54 -14.25
CA ILE A 217 3.71 -5.81 -12.83
C ILE A 217 4.66 -5.03 -11.92
N SER A 218 5.95 -4.94 -12.28
CA SER A 218 6.96 -4.25 -11.46
C SER A 218 6.72 -2.74 -11.44
N LEU A 219 6.40 -2.15 -12.60
CA LEU A 219 6.02 -0.75 -12.70
C LEU A 219 4.72 -0.46 -11.94
N SER A 220 3.73 -1.34 -12.06
CA SER A 220 2.45 -1.22 -11.34
C SER A 220 2.66 -1.21 -9.82
N LEU A 221 3.49 -2.12 -9.30
CA LEU A 221 3.84 -2.15 -7.88
C LEU A 221 4.46 -0.82 -7.42
N VAL A 222 5.44 -0.32 -8.16
CA VAL A 222 6.15 0.93 -7.82
C VAL A 222 5.22 2.13 -7.86
N LEU A 223 4.37 2.24 -8.87
CA LEU A 223 3.37 3.31 -8.96
C LEU A 223 2.38 3.25 -7.77
N LEU A 224 1.94 2.07 -7.36
CA LEU A 224 1.08 1.90 -6.19
C LEU A 224 1.78 2.31 -4.89
N LEU A 225 3.06 1.93 -4.71
CA LEU A 225 3.84 2.30 -3.52
C LEU A 225 4.03 3.82 -3.39
N LEU A 226 4.29 4.51 -4.51
CA LEU A 226 4.55 5.95 -4.56
C LEU A 226 3.34 6.82 -4.25
N MET A 227 2.12 6.29 -4.26
CA MET A 227 0.91 7.08 -4.02
C MET A 227 0.49 7.00 -2.54
N LYS A 228 -0.52 6.20 -2.21
CA LYS A 228 -1.17 6.19 -0.89
C LYS A 228 -0.23 5.70 0.23
N PRO A 229 0.55 4.62 0.07
CA PRO A 229 1.48 4.15 1.12
C PRO A 229 2.54 5.21 1.44
N THR A 230 3.18 5.78 0.42
CA THR A 230 4.18 6.85 0.62
C THR A 230 3.58 8.08 1.29
N ASN A 231 2.37 8.51 0.92
CA ASN A 231 1.71 9.62 1.61
C ASN A 231 1.49 9.35 3.10
N LEU A 232 1.13 8.12 3.47
CA LEU A 232 0.96 7.73 4.86
C LEU A 232 2.29 7.71 5.61
N VAL A 233 3.36 7.19 5.00
CA VAL A 233 4.71 7.18 5.59
C VAL A 233 5.22 8.61 5.79
N ILE A 234 5.14 9.46 4.76
CA ILE A 234 5.58 10.85 4.84
C ILE A 234 4.82 11.57 5.94
N ARG A 235 3.48 11.47 5.95
CA ARG A 235 2.65 12.08 6.98
C ARG A 235 2.96 11.52 8.37
N ALA A 236 3.17 10.21 8.50
CA ALA A 236 3.49 9.59 9.78
C ALA A 236 4.78 10.18 10.37
N VAL A 237 5.86 10.19 9.57
CA VAL A 237 7.18 10.69 9.97
C VAL A 237 7.17 12.21 10.19
N SER A 238 6.53 12.97 9.29
CA SER A 238 6.50 14.44 9.39
C SER A 238 5.50 14.98 10.39
N SER A 239 4.52 14.19 10.84
CA SER A 239 3.43 14.66 11.72
C SER A 239 3.89 15.22 13.06
N LYS A 240 5.12 14.92 13.51
CA LYS A 240 5.70 15.49 14.73
C LYS A 240 6.13 16.96 14.53
N TYR A 241 6.44 17.32 13.30
CA TYR A 241 6.94 18.62 12.90
C TYR A 241 5.83 19.46 12.23
N ASP A 242 4.59 18.96 12.20
CA ASP A 242 3.47 19.67 11.58
C ASP A 242 3.10 20.89 12.44
N PRO A 243 3.31 22.13 11.95
CA PRO A 243 3.03 23.34 12.72
C PRO A 243 1.54 23.46 13.10
N LYS A 244 0.64 22.75 12.39
CA LYS A 244 -0.79 22.74 12.70
C LYS A 244 -1.15 21.94 13.95
N LYS A 245 -0.28 21.08 14.49
CA LYS A 245 -0.59 20.32 15.72
C LYS A 245 -0.59 21.18 16.97
N ASP A 246 0.29 22.18 17.03
CA ASP A 246 0.44 23.03 18.21
C ASP A 246 -0.47 24.29 18.13
N ALA A 247 -0.87 24.69 16.93
CA ALA A 247 -1.79 25.81 16.69
C ALA A 247 -3.27 25.53 17.07
N VAL A 248 -3.66 24.27 17.31
CA VAL A 248 -5.04 23.94 17.75
C VAL A 248 -5.33 24.41 19.18
N LEU A 249 -4.30 24.76 19.96
CA LEU A 249 -4.44 25.33 21.31
C LEU A 249 -4.36 26.86 21.36
N ALA A 250 -3.99 27.53 20.26
CA ALA A 250 -3.87 28.99 20.21
C ALA A 250 -4.60 29.54 18.99
N SER A 251 -5.82 30.02 19.24
CA SER A 251 -6.59 30.96 18.40
C SER A 251 -6.87 30.56 16.94
N GLN A 252 -8.17 30.43 16.66
CA GLN A 252 -8.73 30.53 15.32
C GLN A 252 -8.44 31.91 14.73
N THR A 253 -7.28 32.07 14.09
CA THR A 253 -7.01 33.26 13.28
C THR A 253 -6.16 32.84 12.08
N GLU A 254 -6.81 32.86 10.92
CA GLU A 254 -6.24 33.18 9.62
C GLU A 254 -5.00 32.41 9.14
N GLN A 255 -5.25 31.34 8.38
CA GLN A 255 -4.80 31.13 6.99
C GLN A 255 -4.89 29.62 6.68
N ASP A 256 -6.08 29.14 6.38
CA ASP A 256 -6.24 27.87 5.66
C ASP A 256 -5.96 28.14 4.16
N SER A 257 -4.72 28.49 3.85
CA SER A 257 -4.25 28.91 2.52
C SER A 257 -4.04 27.70 1.58
N GLY A 258 -5.10 26.93 1.35
CA GLY A 258 -5.08 25.90 0.32
C GLY A 258 -6.32 25.00 0.30
N PHE A 259 -6.60 24.43 -0.86
CA PHE A 259 -7.68 23.45 -1.02
C PHE A 259 -7.36 22.17 -0.22
N LYS A 260 -8.37 21.65 0.48
CA LYS A 260 -8.28 20.39 1.22
C LYS A 260 -7.80 19.27 0.28
N GLY A 261 -6.67 18.64 0.61
CA GLY A 261 -6.09 17.56 -0.20
C GLY A 261 -5.11 17.99 -1.28
N ALA A 262 -4.96 19.29 -1.58
CA ALA A 262 -4.02 19.77 -2.60
C ALA A 262 -2.57 19.37 -2.29
N GLY A 263 -2.16 19.40 -1.02
CA GLY A 263 -0.81 18.97 -0.62
C GLY A 263 -0.50 17.50 -0.96
N ALA A 264 -1.48 16.59 -0.82
CA ALA A 264 -1.31 15.18 -1.17
C ALA A 264 -1.22 14.98 -2.70
N MET A 265 -2.01 15.74 -3.46
CA MET A 265 -1.96 15.72 -4.93
C MET A 265 -0.62 16.25 -5.45
N ILE A 266 -0.13 17.38 -4.91
CA ILE A 266 1.17 17.95 -5.26
C ILE A 266 2.28 16.94 -4.98
N GLY A 267 2.26 16.29 -3.80
CA GLY A 267 3.25 15.27 -3.45
C GLY A 267 3.21 14.06 -4.40
N ASN A 268 2.03 13.60 -4.82
CA ASN A 268 1.89 12.52 -5.80
C ASN A 268 2.50 12.91 -7.16
N LEU A 269 2.18 14.11 -7.65
CA LEU A 269 2.68 14.62 -8.93
C LEU A 269 4.20 14.79 -8.92
N GLU A 270 4.74 15.38 -7.85
CA GLU A 270 6.18 15.54 -7.64
C GLU A 270 6.90 14.19 -7.75
N ARG A 271 6.44 13.16 -7.03
CA ARG A 271 7.07 11.83 -7.07
C ARG A 271 6.98 11.17 -8.43
N LEU A 272 5.87 11.33 -9.15
CA LEU A 272 5.73 10.81 -10.51
C LEU A 272 6.72 11.50 -11.47
N LEU A 273 6.87 12.82 -11.37
CA LEU A 273 7.81 13.59 -12.18
C LEU A 273 9.27 13.26 -11.85
N ILE A 274 9.60 13.06 -10.57
CA ILE A 274 10.94 12.61 -10.13
C ILE A 274 11.22 11.20 -10.65
N LEU A 275 10.26 10.27 -10.54
CA LEU A 275 10.41 8.92 -11.09
C LEU A 275 10.68 8.97 -12.61
N LEU A 276 9.93 9.80 -13.34
CA LEU A 276 10.14 10.02 -14.77
C LEU A 276 11.55 10.58 -15.06
N SER A 277 12.02 11.52 -14.23
CA SER A 277 13.36 12.09 -14.34
C SER A 277 14.46 11.04 -14.17
N PHE A 278 14.27 10.05 -13.28
CA PHE A 278 15.19 8.93 -13.14
C PHE A 278 15.20 8.01 -14.36
N PHE A 279 14.04 7.72 -14.96
CA PHE A 279 13.98 6.94 -16.22
C PHE A 279 14.76 7.59 -17.36
N PHE A 280 14.76 8.93 -17.44
CA PHE A 280 15.50 9.67 -18.47
C PHE A 280 16.91 10.08 -18.04
N GLY A 281 17.36 9.71 -16.84
CA GLY A 281 18.70 10.05 -16.33
C GLY A 281 18.94 11.54 -16.09
N SER A 282 17.89 12.37 -15.99
CA SER A 282 18.00 13.82 -15.84
C SER A 282 17.88 14.28 -14.39
N LEU A 283 19.03 14.44 -13.72
CA LEU A 283 19.06 15.04 -12.37
C LEU A 283 18.63 16.52 -12.39
N LEU A 284 18.83 17.22 -13.52
CA LEU A 284 18.40 18.61 -13.69
C LEU A 284 16.86 18.74 -13.57
N SER A 285 16.12 17.78 -14.12
CA SER A 285 14.66 17.76 -14.02
C SER A 285 14.19 17.64 -12.57
N VAL A 286 14.88 16.83 -11.75
CA VAL A 286 14.60 16.72 -10.30
C VAL A 286 14.82 18.08 -9.61
N VAL A 287 15.94 18.75 -9.88
CA VAL A 287 16.24 20.09 -9.32
C VAL A 287 15.18 21.12 -9.73
N ALA A 288 14.70 21.08 -10.98
CA ALA A 288 13.66 21.98 -11.47
C ALA A 288 12.31 21.74 -10.74
N ILE A 289 11.90 20.48 -10.58
CA ILE A 289 10.65 20.11 -9.87
C ILE A 289 10.70 20.61 -8.42
N LEU A 290 11.81 20.39 -7.72
CA LEU A 290 12.00 20.83 -6.34
C LEU A 290 12.04 22.37 -6.23
N SER A 291 12.68 23.04 -7.20
CA SER A 291 12.71 24.50 -7.28
C SER A 291 11.31 25.10 -7.46
N ILE A 292 10.50 24.55 -8.37
CA ILE A 292 9.11 25.00 -8.58
C ILE A 292 8.30 24.84 -7.30
N LYS A 293 8.45 23.70 -6.62
CA LYS A 293 7.75 23.42 -5.34
C LYS A 293 8.13 24.41 -4.25
N ALA A 294 9.43 24.72 -4.10
CA ALA A 294 9.93 25.68 -3.12
C ALA A 294 9.50 27.11 -3.48
N PHE A 295 9.58 27.49 -4.75
CA PHE A 295 9.17 28.81 -5.25
C PHE A 295 7.70 29.09 -4.97
N ALA A 296 6.82 28.13 -5.23
CA ALA A 296 5.38 28.26 -4.96
C ALA A 296 5.05 28.47 -3.46
N ARG A 297 5.98 28.16 -2.55
CA ARG A 297 5.82 28.30 -1.10
C ARG A 297 6.84 29.23 -0.47
N TYR A 298 7.58 29.99 -1.28
CA TYR A 298 8.73 30.77 -0.83
C TYR A 298 8.40 31.70 0.33
N LYS A 299 7.28 32.43 0.25
CA LYS A 299 6.85 33.35 1.29
C LYS A 299 6.72 32.67 2.67
N LEU A 300 6.01 31.54 2.72
CA LEU A 300 5.81 30.77 3.95
C LEU A 300 7.12 30.15 4.47
N ILE A 301 7.98 29.68 3.55
CA ILE A 301 9.30 29.12 3.91
C ILE A 301 10.21 30.19 4.52
N ALA A 302 10.14 31.42 4.01
CA ALA A 302 10.97 32.53 4.48
C ALA A 302 10.45 33.15 5.80
N GLU A 303 9.13 33.17 5.99
CA GLU A 303 8.48 33.84 7.14
C GLU A 303 8.28 32.92 8.35
N ASP A 304 8.14 31.60 8.17
CA ASP A 304 7.87 30.63 9.24
C ASP A 304 8.96 29.53 9.30
N PRO A 305 9.88 29.57 10.28
CA PRO A 305 10.91 28.56 10.48
C PRO A 305 10.36 27.14 10.69
N TYR A 306 9.25 26.99 11.42
CA TYR A 306 8.65 25.67 11.68
C TYR A 306 8.06 25.07 10.42
N PHE A 307 7.38 25.89 9.62
CA PHE A 307 6.90 25.48 8.30
C PHE A 307 8.05 25.12 7.37
N SER A 308 9.14 25.89 7.39
CA SER A 308 10.35 25.63 6.60
C SER A 308 10.95 24.26 6.90
N GLU A 309 11.15 23.93 8.18
CA GLU A 309 11.65 22.61 8.60
C GLU A 309 10.73 21.47 8.17
N TYR A 310 9.41 21.62 8.43
CA TYR A 310 8.40 20.66 8.01
C TYR A 310 8.41 20.43 6.49
N PHE A 311 8.51 21.51 5.72
CA PHE A 311 8.53 21.47 4.27
C PHE A 311 9.78 20.77 3.72
N VAL A 312 10.96 21.08 4.26
CA VAL A 312 12.23 20.46 3.84
C VAL A 312 12.24 18.97 4.19
N ILE A 313 11.84 18.60 5.42
CA ILE A 313 11.76 17.19 5.86
C ILE A 313 10.84 16.40 4.94
N GLY A 314 9.63 16.92 4.66
CA GLY A 314 8.67 16.25 3.78
C GLY A 314 9.18 16.09 2.35
N THR A 315 9.89 17.10 1.84
CA THR A 315 10.46 17.08 0.48
C THR A 315 11.62 16.09 0.37
N MET A 316 12.57 16.11 1.30
CA MET A 316 13.70 15.19 1.31
C MET A 316 13.24 13.73 1.46
N LEU A 317 12.24 13.48 2.32
CA LEU A 317 11.66 12.14 2.47
C LEU A 317 10.95 11.69 1.19
N SER A 318 10.27 12.58 0.48
CA SER A 318 9.63 12.30 -0.81
C SER A 318 10.64 11.89 -1.88
N VAL A 319 11.75 12.62 -2.00
CA VAL A 319 12.85 12.30 -2.92
C VAL A 319 13.49 10.96 -2.55
N LEU A 320 13.79 10.75 -1.26
CA LEU A 320 14.42 9.52 -0.76
C LEU A 320 13.56 8.29 -1.05
N ILE A 321 12.26 8.34 -0.75
CA ILE A 321 11.34 7.22 -1.02
C ILE A 321 11.22 6.99 -2.54
N THR A 322 11.14 8.04 -3.34
CA THR A 322 11.07 7.91 -4.80
C THR A 322 12.31 7.24 -5.38
N PHE A 323 13.49 7.63 -4.89
CA PHE A 323 14.74 6.99 -5.25
C PHE A 323 14.78 5.52 -4.83
N ALA A 324 14.39 5.20 -3.59
CA ALA A 324 14.32 3.81 -3.12
C ALA A 324 13.36 2.95 -3.95
N CYS A 325 12.20 3.47 -4.33
CA CYS A 325 11.25 2.79 -5.21
C CYS A 325 11.79 2.60 -6.63
N TYR A 326 12.55 3.57 -7.17
CA TYR A 326 13.22 3.43 -8.46
C TYR A 326 14.33 2.38 -8.40
N ALA A 327 15.16 2.38 -7.35
CA ALA A 327 16.19 1.36 -7.14
C ALA A 327 15.58 -0.05 -7.00
N LEU A 328 14.45 -0.17 -6.28
CA LEU A 328 13.67 -1.40 -6.20
C LEU A 328 13.18 -1.83 -7.59
N LEU A 329 12.67 -0.91 -8.41
CA LEU A 329 12.25 -1.23 -9.77
C LEU A 329 13.39 -1.82 -10.60
N VAL A 330 14.56 -1.19 -10.55
CA VAL A 330 15.75 -1.67 -11.28
C VAL A 330 16.14 -3.07 -10.79
N LEU A 331 16.19 -3.29 -9.47
CA LEU A 331 16.47 -4.60 -8.89
C LEU A 331 15.47 -5.68 -9.36
N MET A 332 14.19 -5.31 -9.50
CA MET A 332 13.14 -6.21 -9.95
C MET A 332 13.15 -6.49 -11.45
N LEU A 333 13.89 -5.71 -12.24
CA LEU A 333 14.03 -5.86 -13.69
C LEU A 333 15.37 -6.47 -14.12
N VAL A 334 16.39 -6.45 -13.26
CA VAL A 334 17.65 -7.20 -13.45
C VAL A 334 17.41 -8.68 -13.19
#